data_AF-A0A0S8KIW3-F1
#
_entry.id   AF-A0A0S8KIW3-F1
#
_cell.length_a   1.000
_cell.length_b   1.000
_cell.length_c   1.000
_cell.angle_alpha   90.00
_cell.angle_beta   90.00
_cell.angle_gamma   90.00
#
_symmetry.space_group_name_H-M   'P 1'
#
loop_
_entity.id
_entity.type
_entity.pdbx_description
1 polymer ?
#
loop_
_entity_poly.entity_id
_entity_poly.type
_entity_poly.pdbx_seq_one_letter_code
_entity_poly.pdbx_strand_id
1 'polypeptide(L)'
;MNLGYPAEADIDDFMSDRGIEIPTENNSNYYAEFKQFLWGIINALDWAGALGVYCASTTTFNVRGGKYLFKGTVKTYTPGSAVNPTDNDTTYIWLKPDNTIGSAIDGTGWPSTEHIKLAEIDVDSDGIITDVRDLRGQTFLNYDSIKAIEAHTGDDTL
;
A
#
# COMPACT_ATOMS: atom_id res chain seq x y z
N MET A 1 -13.48 -2.26 31.31
CA MET A 1 -13.41 -2.51 29.85
C MET A 1 -14.25 -3.73 29.56
N ASN A 2 -15.29 -3.59 28.74
CA ASN A 2 -16.05 -4.74 28.28
C ASN A 2 -15.18 -5.45 27.22
N LEU A 3 -14.72 -6.66 27.53
CA LEU A 3 -13.99 -7.51 26.59
C LEU A 3 -15.04 -8.22 25.73
N GLY A 4 -15.52 -7.54 24.69
CA GLY A 4 -16.52 -8.07 23.76
C GLY A 4 -16.55 -7.27 22.47
N TYR A 5 -17.04 -7.90 21.40
CA TYR A 5 -17.29 -7.20 20.14
C TYR A 5 -18.33 -6.07 20.34
N PRO A 6 -18.32 -5.02 19.50
CA PRO A 6 -19.35 -3.98 19.50
C PRO A 6 -20.76 -4.56 19.33
N ALA A 7 -21.80 -3.77 19.64
CA ALA A 7 -23.16 -4.21 19.36
C ALA A 7 -23.34 -4.40 17.85
N GLU A 8 -24.17 -5.36 17.44
CA GLU A 8 -24.39 -5.69 16.03
C GLU A 8 -24.83 -4.47 15.21
N ALA A 9 -25.74 -3.65 15.75
CA ALA A 9 -26.14 -2.39 15.13
C ALA A 9 -24.97 -1.42 14.89
N ASP A 10 -23.99 -1.36 15.81
CA ASP A 10 -22.80 -0.51 15.63
C ASP A 10 -21.89 -1.04 14.51
N ILE A 11 -21.87 -2.36 14.32
CA ILE A 11 -21.11 -3.02 13.25
C ILE A 11 -21.79 -2.76 11.90
N ASP A 12 -23.11 -2.88 11.84
CA ASP A 12 -23.91 -2.63 10.63
C ASP A 12 -23.77 -1.17 10.17
N ASP A 13 -23.88 -0.22 11.09
CA ASP A 13 -23.67 1.22 10.81
C ASP A 13 -22.25 1.45 10.28
N PHE A 14 -21.22 0.88 10.93
CA PHE A 14 -19.82 0.99 10.50
C PHE A 14 -19.58 0.46 9.08
N MET A 15 -20.21 -0.66 8.73
CA MET A 15 -20.08 -1.31 7.42
C MET A 15 -20.82 -0.54 6.33
N SER A 16 -22.06 -0.11 6.62
CA SER A 16 -22.89 0.70 5.71
C SER A 16 -22.20 2.03 5.35
N ASP A 17 -21.65 2.74 6.34
CA ASP A 17 -20.92 4.00 6.13
C ASP A 17 -19.71 3.87 5.20
N ARG A 18 -19.15 2.66 5.09
CA ARG A 18 -18.00 2.33 4.24
C ARG A 18 -18.40 1.68 2.92
N GLY A 19 -19.70 1.54 2.66
CA GLY A 19 -20.22 0.86 1.48
C GLY A 19 -19.86 -0.63 1.43
N ILE A 20 -19.64 -1.26 2.58
CA ILE A 20 -19.33 -2.69 2.66
C ILE A 20 -20.64 -3.47 2.60
N GLU A 21 -20.79 -4.29 1.56
CA GLU A 21 -21.96 -5.16 1.39
C GLU A 21 -21.86 -6.39 2.28
N ILE A 22 -22.93 -6.67 3.04
CA ILE A 22 -23.05 -7.83 3.94
C ILE A 22 -23.96 -8.87 3.27
N PRO A 23 -23.63 -10.18 3.34
CA PRO A 23 -24.56 -11.22 2.92
C PRO A 23 -25.91 -11.08 3.63
N THR A 24 -27.00 -11.13 2.86
CA THR A 24 -28.36 -10.97 3.42
C THR A 24 -28.76 -12.16 4.30
N GLU A 25 -29.52 -11.88 5.38
CA GLU A 25 -30.11 -12.93 6.19
C GLU A 25 -31.09 -13.79 5.38
N ASN A 26 -31.22 -15.08 5.74
CA ASN A 26 -32.10 -16.05 5.06
C ASN A 26 -31.79 -16.26 3.56
N ASN A 27 -30.57 -15.96 3.13
CA ASN A 27 -30.16 -16.17 1.76
C ASN A 27 -29.94 -17.66 1.43
N SER A 28 -30.72 -18.21 0.49
CA SER A 28 -30.56 -19.59 0.00
C SER A 28 -29.20 -19.85 -0.66
N ASN A 29 -28.50 -18.79 -1.10
CA ASN A 29 -27.16 -18.80 -1.67
C ASN A 29 -26.08 -18.27 -0.71
N TYR A 30 -26.37 -18.19 0.61
CA TYR A 30 -25.48 -17.62 1.62
C TYR A 30 -24.01 -18.03 1.46
N TYR A 31 -23.74 -19.31 1.21
CA TYR A 31 -22.37 -19.82 1.11
C TYR A 31 -21.61 -19.28 -0.13
N ALA A 32 -22.30 -18.94 -1.21
CA ALA A 32 -21.69 -18.33 -2.38
C ALA A 32 -21.36 -16.85 -2.13
N GLU A 33 -22.30 -16.09 -1.56
CA GLU A 33 -22.09 -14.67 -1.21
C GLU A 33 -21.04 -14.50 -0.12
N PHE A 34 -21.04 -15.36 0.90
CA PHE A 34 -20.00 -15.36 1.94
C PHE A 34 -18.59 -15.57 1.36
N LYS A 35 -18.43 -16.44 0.35
CA LYS A 35 -17.14 -16.61 -0.34
C LYS A 35 -16.74 -15.37 -1.15
N GLN A 36 -17.71 -14.68 -1.77
CA GLN A 36 -17.44 -13.44 -2.51
C GLN A 36 -17.01 -12.32 -1.57
N PHE A 37 -17.71 -12.16 -0.45
CA PHE A 37 -17.35 -11.24 0.63
C PHE A 37 -15.95 -11.53 1.18
N LEU A 38 -15.67 -12.79 1.55
CA LEU A 38 -14.36 -13.21 2.04
C LEU A 38 -13.26 -12.98 1.00
N TRP A 39 -13.54 -13.27 -0.28
CA TRP A 39 -12.64 -12.98 -1.38
C TRP A 39 -12.34 -11.49 -1.52
N GLY A 40 -13.35 -10.62 -1.40
CA GLY A 40 -13.18 -9.16 -1.44
C GLY A 40 -12.28 -8.64 -0.32
N ILE A 41 -12.49 -9.14 0.91
CA ILE A 41 -11.64 -8.81 2.07
C ILE A 41 -10.21 -9.27 1.84
N ILE A 42 -10.01 -10.54 1.44
CA ILE A 42 -8.67 -11.09 1.23
C ILE A 42 -7.95 -10.32 0.11
N ASN A 43 -8.63 -10.00 -0.99
CA ASN A 43 -8.05 -9.26 -2.10
C ASN A 43 -7.67 -7.82 -1.69
N ALA A 44 -8.49 -7.17 -0.87
CA ALA A 44 -8.15 -5.86 -0.29
C ALA A 44 -6.95 -5.94 0.66
N LEU A 45 -6.85 -7.00 1.47
CA LEU A 45 -5.72 -7.25 2.37
C LEU A 45 -4.44 -7.61 1.61
N ASP A 46 -4.53 -8.40 0.54
CA ASP A 46 -3.39 -8.75 -0.31
C ASP A 46 -2.82 -7.50 -0.98
N TRP A 47 -3.68 -6.59 -1.45
CA TRP A 47 -3.28 -5.30 -2.00
C TRP A 47 -2.69 -4.37 -0.93
N ALA A 48 -3.37 -4.23 0.22
CA ALA A 48 -2.90 -3.39 1.33
C ALA A 48 -1.61 -3.93 1.97
N GLY A 49 -1.38 -5.24 1.90
CA GLY A 49 -0.21 -5.92 2.44
C GLY A 49 1.01 -5.89 1.52
N ALA A 50 0.80 -5.79 0.20
CA ALA A 50 1.88 -5.76 -0.78
C ALA A 50 2.75 -4.50 -0.63
N LEU A 51 4.07 -4.67 -0.76
CA LEU A 51 5.06 -3.59 -0.69
C LEU A 51 5.18 -2.87 0.67
N GLY A 52 4.49 -3.35 1.71
CA GLY A 52 4.63 -2.80 3.06
C GLY A 52 6.04 -3.01 3.61
N VAL A 53 6.65 -1.95 4.11
CA VAL A 53 7.94 -2.01 4.82
C VAL A 53 7.70 -2.54 6.24
N TYR A 54 8.52 -3.48 6.69
CA TYR A 54 8.47 -4.03 8.05
C TYR A 54 9.87 -4.24 8.60
N CYS A 55 10.00 -4.22 9.93
CA CYS A 55 11.24 -4.52 10.62
C CYS A 55 11.45 -6.04 10.64
N ALA A 56 12.46 -6.54 9.92
CA ALA A 56 12.86 -7.95 9.94
C ALA A 56 13.67 -8.30 11.20
N SER A 57 14.33 -7.30 11.78
CA SER A 57 14.94 -7.31 13.11
C SER A 57 14.85 -5.91 13.72
N THR A 58 15.43 -5.70 14.90
CA THR A 58 15.57 -4.36 15.50
C THR A 58 16.46 -3.42 14.69
N THR A 59 17.31 -3.96 13.81
CA THR A 59 18.32 -3.20 13.03
C THR A 59 18.16 -3.39 11.53
N THR A 60 17.11 -4.07 11.06
CA THR A 60 16.93 -4.32 9.63
C THR A 60 15.48 -4.24 9.23
N PHE A 61 15.25 -3.76 8.01
CA PHE A 61 13.94 -3.74 7.39
C PHE A 61 13.89 -4.67 6.17
N ASN A 62 12.69 -5.04 5.76
CA ASN A 62 12.44 -5.67 4.48
C ASN A 62 11.07 -5.22 3.95
N VAL A 63 10.78 -5.58 2.70
CA VAL A 63 9.56 -5.20 2.00
C VAL A 63 8.72 -6.44 1.74
N ARG A 64 7.42 -6.38 2.05
CA ARG A 64 6.50 -7.49 1.83
C ARG A 64 6.31 -7.76 0.33
N GLY A 65 6.35 -9.04 0.00
CA GLY A 65 6.07 -9.53 -1.34
C GLY A 65 4.60 -9.34 -1.69
N GLY A 66 4.29 -9.27 -2.98
CA GLY A 66 2.91 -9.18 -3.41
C GLY A 66 2.72 -8.61 -4.81
N LYS A 67 1.47 -8.58 -5.24
CA LYS A 67 1.07 -7.96 -6.50
C LYS A 67 0.73 -6.49 -6.28
N TYR A 68 1.09 -5.65 -7.24
CA TYR A 68 0.75 -4.23 -7.22
C TYR A 68 0.47 -3.75 -8.64
N LEU A 69 -0.26 -2.64 -8.75
CA LEU A 69 -0.53 -1.97 -10.03
C LEU A 69 0.39 -0.76 -10.15
N PHE A 70 1.13 -0.67 -11.25
CA PHE A 70 1.97 0.48 -11.56
C PHE A 70 1.69 0.96 -12.97
N LYS A 71 1.18 2.20 -13.10
CA LYS A 71 0.81 2.80 -14.38
C LYS A 71 -0.06 1.88 -15.25
N GLY A 72 -1.08 1.28 -14.63
CA GLY A 72 -2.01 0.37 -15.31
C GLY A 72 -1.45 -1.03 -15.63
N THR A 73 -0.19 -1.31 -15.26
CA THR A 73 0.42 -2.63 -15.45
C THR A 73 0.49 -3.39 -14.12
N VAL A 74 -0.04 -4.61 -14.08
CA VAL A 74 0.09 -5.50 -12.92
C VAL A 74 1.51 -6.04 -12.84
N LYS A 75 2.17 -5.84 -11.70
CA LYS A 75 3.51 -6.35 -11.39
C LYS A 75 3.47 -7.21 -10.13
N THR A 76 4.47 -8.08 -9.98
CA THR A 76 4.68 -8.88 -8.76
C THR A 76 6.05 -8.57 -8.19
N TYR A 77 6.12 -8.15 -6.94
CA TYR A 77 7.37 -7.96 -6.21
C TYR A 77 7.71 -9.21 -5.39
N THR A 78 8.93 -9.72 -5.59
CA THR A 78 9.49 -10.82 -4.80
C THR A 78 10.49 -10.23 -3.79
N PRO A 79 10.31 -10.45 -2.48
CA PRO A 79 11.19 -9.91 -1.46
C PRO A 79 12.63 -10.36 -1.62
N GLY A 80 13.55 -9.43 -1.36
CA GLY A 80 14.97 -9.72 -1.23
C GLY A 80 15.37 -10.09 0.21
N SER A 81 16.67 -10.02 0.46
CA SER A 81 17.22 -10.08 1.82
C SER A 81 16.88 -8.81 2.59
N ALA A 82 16.84 -8.90 3.92
CA ALA A 82 16.70 -7.74 4.78
C ALA A 82 17.86 -6.75 4.58
N VAL A 83 17.56 -5.46 4.71
CA VAL A 83 18.50 -4.35 4.49
C VAL A 83 18.78 -3.70 5.85
N ASN A 84 20.07 -3.44 6.11
CA ASN A 84 20.47 -2.59 7.24
C ASN A 84 20.40 -1.13 6.78
N PRO A 85 19.53 -0.29 7.38
CA PRO A 85 19.57 1.14 7.12
C PRO A 85 20.86 1.76 7.65
N THR A 86 21.11 3.02 7.30
CA THR A 86 22.26 3.74 7.86
C THR A 86 21.91 4.27 9.25
N ASP A 87 22.81 4.10 10.20
CA ASP A 87 22.64 4.52 11.59
C ASP A 87 22.51 6.05 11.73
N ASN A 88 21.77 6.48 12.75
CA ASN A 88 21.58 7.88 13.13
C ASN A 88 21.00 8.80 12.03
N ASP A 89 20.15 8.25 11.17
CA ASP A 89 19.57 8.98 10.05
C ASP A 89 18.17 8.44 9.68
N THR A 90 17.39 9.27 8.99
CA THR A 90 16.15 8.85 8.36
C THR A 90 16.49 8.12 7.06
N THR A 91 16.05 6.87 6.93
CA THR A 91 16.20 6.11 5.68
C THR A 91 14.90 6.17 4.87
N TYR A 92 15.00 6.72 3.65
CA TYR A 92 13.97 6.71 2.62
C TYR A 92 14.00 5.40 1.84
N ILE A 93 12.84 4.77 1.64
CA ILE A 93 12.73 3.46 0.98
C ILE A 93 11.76 3.55 -0.19
N TRP A 94 12.18 3.09 -1.37
CA TRP A 94 11.37 3.12 -2.57
C TRP A 94 11.50 1.84 -3.41
N LEU A 95 10.49 1.61 -4.25
CA LEU A 95 10.53 0.63 -5.33
C LEU A 95 10.95 1.33 -6.63
N LYS A 96 11.98 0.82 -7.29
CA LYS A 96 12.44 1.29 -8.59
C LYS A 96 11.57 0.72 -9.73
N PRO A 97 11.58 1.33 -10.93
CA PRO A 97 10.81 0.85 -12.08
C PRO A 97 11.16 -0.58 -12.50
N ASP A 98 12.40 -1.01 -12.25
CA ASP A 98 12.93 -2.35 -12.47
C ASP A 98 12.54 -3.39 -11.40
N ASN A 99 11.64 -3.00 -10.47
CA ASN A 99 11.11 -3.84 -9.39
C ASN A 99 12.14 -4.20 -8.30
N THR A 100 13.24 -3.44 -8.18
CA THR A 100 14.20 -3.56 -7.08
C THR A 100 13.97 -2.49 -6.00
N ILE A 101 14.42 -2.77 -4.77
CA ILE A 101 14.38 -1.79 -3.69
C ILE A 101 15.57 -0.84 -3.82
N GLY A 102 15.31 0.44 -3.61
CA GLY A 102 16.34 1.43 -3.30
C GLY A 102 16.12 2.02 -1.92
N SER A 103 17.22 2.45 -1.30
CA SER A 103 17.19 3.19 -0.05
C SER A 103 18.28 4.26 -0.03
N ALA A 104 18.03 5.37 0.67
CA ALA A 104 18.98 6.45 0.89
C ALA A 104 18.67 7.19 2.18
N ILE A 105 19.64 7.97 2.66
CA ILE A 105 19.57 8.74 3.91
C ILE A 105 19.03 10.15 3.71
N ASP A 106 18.76 10.89 4.81
CA ASP A 106 18.18 12.23 4.78
C ASP A 106 18.94 13.18 3.86
N GLY A 107 20.28 13.15 3.94
CA GLY A 107 21.15 14.01 3.15
C GLY A 107 21.13 13.77 1.62
N THR A 108 20.63 12.61 1.16
CA THR A 108 20.45 12.31 -0.28
C THR A 108 18.99 12.44 -0.71
N GLY A 109 18.05 12.07 0.16
CA GLY A 109 16.63 12.17 -0.13
C GLY A 109 16.10 11.08 -1.06
N TRP A 110 14.91 11.35 -1.61
CA TRP A 110 14.27 10.55 -2.64
C TRP A 110 15.01 10.65 -3.99
N PRO A 111 15.05 9.58 -4.80
CA PRO A 111 15.67 9.66 -6.12
C PRO A 111 14.89 10.61 -7.04
N SER A 112 15.61 11.31 -7.91
CA SER A 112 15.00 12.18 -8.93
C SER A 112 14.39 11.43 -10.11
N THR A 113 14.64 10.12 -10.21
CA THR A 113 14.06 9.23 -11.22
C THR A 113 12.69 8.73 -10.78
N GLU A 114 11.90 8.19 -11.71
CA GLU A 114 10.65 7.51 -11.39
C GLU A 114 10.83 6.42 -10.32
N HIS A 115 9.96 6.39 -9.32
CA HIS A 115 9.95 5.43 -8.23
C HIS A 115 8.60 5.40 -7.54
N ILE A 116 8.33 4.38 -6.72
CA ILE A 116 7.22 4.35 -5.77
C ILE A 116 7.77 4.55 -4.36
N LYS A 117 7.36 5.61 -3.64
CA LYS A 117 7.74 5.76 -2.22
C LYS A 117 7.02 4.71 -1.40
N LEU A 118 7.77 3.98 -0.57
CA LEU A 118 7.24 2.92 0.26
C LEU A 118 7.15 3.36 1.72
N ALA A 119 8.25 3.81 2.30
CA ALA A 119 8.29 4.25 3.69
C ALA A 119 9.48 5.16 3.98
N GLU A 120 9.39 5.82 5.12
CA GLU A 120 10.52 6.39 5.87
C GLU A 120 10.71 5.56 7.14
N ILE A 121 11.96 5.35 7.54
CA ILE A 121 12.30 4.76 8.83
C ILE A 121 13.31 5.63 9.56
N ASP A 122 13.13 5.79 10.87
CA ASP A 122 14.09 6.48 11.72
C ASP A 122 14.99 5.47 12.40
N VAL A 123 16.29 5.76 12.40
CA VAL A 123 17.31 4.94 13.03
C VAL A 123 18.05 5.77 14.06
N ASP A 124 18.17 5.25 15.28
CA ASP A 124 18.96 5.91 16.32
C ASP A 124 20.48 5.71 16.14
N SER A 125 21.26 6.27 17.05
CA SER A 125 22.73 6.17 17.01
C SER A 125 23.28 4.77 17.22
N ASP A 126 22.48 3.84 17.72
CA ASP A 126 22.85 2.44 17.94
C ASP A 126 22.42 1.54 16.75
N GLY A 127 21.88 2.13 15.68
CA GLY A 127 21.39 1.40 14.51
C GLY A 127 20.01 0.76 14.72
N ILE A 128 19.30 1.12 15.78
CA ILE A 128 17.98 0.57 16.09
C ILE A 128 16.91 1.37 15.34
N ILE A 129 16.03 0.66 14.66
CA ILE A 129 14.86 1.25 14.01
C ILE A 129 13.85 1.64 15.09
N THR A 130 13.57 2.93 15.22
CA THR A 130 12.68 3.48 16.25
C THR A 130 11.29 3.82 15.71
N ASP A 131 11.17 4.08 14.41
CA ASP A 131 9.89 4.40 13.77
C ASP A 131 9.84 3.94 12.31
N VAL A 132 8.63 3.64 11.81
CA VAL A 132 8.35 3.29 10.41
C VAL A 132 7.08 4.02 9.97
N ARG A 133 7.23 4.92 9.00
CA ARG A 133 6.13 5.70 8.41
C ARG A 133 5.81 5.20 7.02
N ASP A 134 4.59 4.70 6.84
CA ASP A 134 4.10 4.20 5.56
C ASP A 134 3.73 5.35 4.61
N LEU A 135 4.32 5.36 3.41
CA LEU A 135 4.11 6.37 2.37
C LEU A 135 3.40 5.82 1.12
N ARG A 136 3.02 4.54 1.11
CA ARG A 136 2.38 3.90 -0.04
C ARG A 136 1.06 4.57 -0.40
N GLY A 137 0.29 5.00 0.61
CA GLY A 137 -0.95 5.74 0.41
C GLY A 137 -0.76 7.06 -0.34
N GLN A 138 0.35 7.76 -0.12
CA GLN A 138 0.63 9.02 -0.81
C GLN A 138 1.01 8.78 -2.27
N THR A 139 1.66 7.66 -2.57
CA THR A 139 2.14 7.35 -3.93
C THR A 139 1.07 6.71 -4.80
N PHE A 140 0.31 5.74 -4.28
CA PHE A 140 -0.74 5.07 -5.07
C PHE A 140 -1.94 5.97 -5.36
N LEU A 141 -2.16 7.00 -4.55
CA LEU A 141 -3.23 7.98 -4.77
C LEU A 141 -2.77 9.19 -5.60
N ASN A 142 -1.50 9.25 -6.00
CA ASN A 142 -1.00 10.29 -6.89
C ASN A 142 -1.35 9.93 -8.33
N TYR A 143 -2.55 10.33 -8.77
CA TYR A 143 -2.95 10.23 -10.16
C TYR A 143 -2.18 11.31 -10.93
N ASP A 144 -1.13 10.92 -11.68
CA ASP A 144 -0.62 11.78 -12.76
C ASP A 144 -1.83 12.10 -13.63
N SER A 145 -2.33 13.34 -13.53
CA SER A 145 -3.44 13.81 -14.35
C SER A 145 -3.04 13.52 -15.79
N ILE A 146 -3.75 12.61 -16.45
CA ILE A 146 -3.66 12.44 -17.88
C ILE A 146 -3.95 13.83 -18.44
N LYS A 147 -2.92 14.54 -18.91
CA LYS A 147 -3.13 15.67 -19.81
C LYS A 147 -3.66 15.03 -21.08
N ALA A 148 -4.98 14.87 -21.16
CA ALA A 148 -5.64 14.72 -22.43
C ALA A 148 -5.27 15.98 -23.22
N ILE A 149 -4.27 15.84 -24.10
CA ILE A 149 -4.07 16.79 -25.18
C ILE A 149 -5.26 16.54 -26.10
N GLU A 150 -6.37 17.23 -25.84
CA GLU A 150 -7.36 17.47 -26.88
C GLU A 150 -6.70 18.44 -27.86
N ALA A 151 -5.93 17.89 -28.80
CA ALA A 151 -5.68 18.58 -30.04
C ALA A 151 -6.98 18.53 -30.85
N HIS A 152 -7.93 19.42 -30.55
CA HIS A 152 -8.92 19.82 -31.54
C HIS A 152 -8.16 20.56 -32.63
N THR A 153 -7.59 19.82 -33.59
CA THR A 153 -7.12 20.40 -34.84
C THR A 153 -8.33 20.72 -35.69
N GLY A 154 -8.90 21.91 -35.48
CA GLY A 154 -9.49 22.79 -36.50
C GLY A 154 -10.64 22.34 -37.41
N ASP A 155 -10.99 21.06 -37.53
CA ASP A 155 -11.87 20.55 -38.60
C ASP A 155 -13.13 19.81 -38.10
N ASP A 156 -13.62 20.13 -36.89
CA ASP A 156 -14.95 19.70 -36.45
C ASP A 156 -16.02 20.64 -37.04
N THR A 157 -16.34 20.48 -38.33
CA THR A 157 -17.55 21.05 -38.95
C THR A 157 -18.68 20.03 -38.98
N LEU A 158 -19.87 20.50 -38.59
CA LEU A 158 -21.18 19.83 -38.46
C LEU A 158 -21.48 18.69 -39.45
#